data_AF-A0A8H6VU93-F1
#
_entry.id   AF-A0A8H6VU93-F1
#
_cell.length_a   1.000
_cell.length_b   1.000
_cell.length_c   1.000
_cell.angle_alpha   90.00
_cell.angle_beta   90.00
_cell.angle_gamma   90.00
#
_symmetry.space_group_name_H-M   'P 1'
#
loop_
_entity.id
_entity.type
_entity.pdbx_description
1 polymer ?
#
loop_
_entity_poly.entity_id
_entity_poly.type
_entity_poly.pdbx_seq_one_letter_code
_entity_poly.pdbx_strand_id
1 'polypeptide(L)'
;MLLSYISNTRHVILSAASMRPSEFAAQLNVSLNNGWGIVRSITDICMKLPEGKYVLVKDPNKPVVRLYAVPLSTFTADEDEGEMMFGEEALGDATE
;
A
#
# COMPACT_ATOMS: atom_id res chain seq x y z
N MET A 1 -7.58 19.67 -36.20
CA MET A 1 -7.46 19.79 -34.73
C MET A 1 -8.09 18.62 -33.96
N LEU A 2 -9.17 18.00 -34.45
CA LEU A 2 -9.84 16.88 -33.75
C LEU A 2 -9.10 15.52 -33.77
N LEU A 3 -8.11 15.33 -34.65
CA LEU A 3 -7.41 14.05 -34.79
C LEU A 3 -6.33 13.79 -33.73
N SER A 4 -5.87 14.78 -32.96
CA SER A 4 -4.80 14.56 -31.97
C SER A 4 -5.29 14.03 -30.62
N TYR A 5 -6.59 13.96 -30.38
CA TYR A 5 -7.15 13.61 -29.07
C TYR A 5 -7.13 12.10 -28.77
N ILE A 6 -7.00 11.24 -29.78
CA ILE A 6 -7.01 9.77 -29.65
C ILE A 6 -5.62 9.19 -29.32
N SER A 7 -4.55 9.99 -29.42
CA SER A 7 -3.18 9.53 -29.26
C SER A 7 -2.63 9.88 -27.88
N ASN A 8 -2.45 8.86 -27.04
CA ASN A 8 -1.85 8.98 -25.69
C ASN A 8 -0.31 9.10 -25.72
N THR A 9 0.31 9.36 -26.87
CA THR A 9 1.79 9.43 -26.97
C THR A 9 2.34 10.84 -26.89
N ARG A 10 1.48 11.86 -26.84
CA ARG A 10 1.88 13.28 -26.79
C ARG A 10 1.19 13.98 -25.64
N HIS A 11 1.95 14.30 -24.59
CA HIS A 11 1.50 15.05 -23.43
C HIS A 11 2.17 16.44 -23.40
N VAL A 12 1.43 17.46 -22.97
CA VAL A 12 1.93 18.83 -22.74
C VAL A 12 1.50 19.31 -21.36
N ILE A 13 2.39 20.02 -20.66
CA ILE A 13 2.11 20.56 -19.33
C ILE A 13 1.26 21.83 -19.48
N LEU A 14 0.12 21.87 -18.79
CA LEU A 14 -0.76 23.04 -18.78
C LEU A 14 -0.51 23.95 -17.57
N SER A 15 -0.34 23.35 -16.39
CA SER A 15 -0.13 24.06 -15.13
C SER A 15 0.42 23.10 -14.05
N ALA A 16 1.01 23.67 -13.00
CA ALA A 16 1.39 22.98 -11.78
C ALA A 16 0.85 23.75 -10.57
N ALA A 17 0.37 23.02 -9.55
CA ALA A 17 -0.18 23.60 -8.33
C ALA A 17 0.45 22.93 -7.10
N SER A 18 0.73 23.74 -6.08
CA SER A 18 1.28 23.31 -4.80
C SER A 18 0.29 23.61 -3.68
N MET A 19 0.11 22.65 -2.77
CA MET A 19 -0.80 22.79 -1.63
C MET A 19 -0.26 22.00 -0.43
N ARG A 20 -0.68 22.40 0.77
CA ARG A 20 -0.30 21.67 1.98
C ARG A 20 -1.02 20.32 2.00
N PRO A 21 -0.32 19.21 2.30
CA PRO A 21 -0.93 17.87 2.28
C PRO A 21 -2.16 17.74 3.19
N SER A 22 -2.17 18.44 4.34
CA SER A 22 -3.31 18.45 5.26
C SER A 22 -4.56 19.12 4.65
N GLU A 23 -4.37 20.23 3.95
CA GLU A 23 -5.44 20.96 3.26
C GLU A 23 -5.96 20.15 2.07
N PHE A 24 -5.07 19.45 1.34
CA PHE A 24 -5.46 18.56 0.25
C PHE A 24 -6.29 17.35 0.74
N ALA A 25 -5.85 16.71 1.84
CA ALA A 25 -6.58 15.60 2.44
C ALA A 25 -8.00 16.02 2.86
N ALA A 26 -8.15 17.22 3.42
CA ALA A 26 -9.46 17.78 3.76
C ALA A 26 -10.32 18.01 2.52
N GLN A 27 -9.76 18.53 1.42
CA GLN A 27 -10.47 18.71 0.15
C GLN A 27 -10.95 17.39 -0.47
N LEU A 28 -10.17 16.31 -0.30
CA LEU A 28 -10.51 14.96 -0.75
C LEU A 28 -11.44 14.19 0.21
N ASN A 29 -11.86 14.82 1.32
CA ASN A 29 -12.65 14.18 2.38
C ASN A 29 -11.95 12.93 2.97
N VAL A 30 -10.61 12.97 3.05
CA VAL A 30 -9.78 11.92 3.66
C VAL A 30 -9.50 12.31 5.10
N SER A 31 -10.06 11.54 6.05
CA SER A 31 -9.79 11.71 7.48
C SER A 31 -8.65 10.79 7.92
N LEU A 32 -7.58 11.38 8.47
CA LEU A 32 -6.42 10.63 8.97
C LEU A 32 -6.79 9.68 10.11
N ASN A 33 -7.73 10.08 10.97
CA ASN A 33 -8.24 9.26 12.06
C ASN A 33 -8.98 8.02 11.52
N ASN A 34 -9.79 8.19 10.46
CA ASN A 34 -10.45 7.06 9.80
C ASN A 34 -9.41 6.13 9.15
N GLY A 35 -8.42 6.70 8.44
CA GLY A 35 -7.34 5.93 7.84
C GLY A 35 -6.59 5.05 8.85
N TRP A 36 -6.15 5.63 9.97
CA TRP A 36 -5.48 4.88 11.04
C TRP A 36 -6.39 3.84 11.70
N GLY A 37 -7.69 4.11 11.82
CA GLY A 37 -8.68 3.14 12.29
C GLY A 37 -8.79 1.91 11.39
N ILE A 38 -8.78 2.11 10.07
CA ILE A 38 -8.78 1.02 9.08
C ILE A 38 -7.49 0.19 9.18
N VAL A 39 -6.32 0.84 9.26
CA VAL A 39 -5.02 0.15 9.38
C VAL A 39 -5.01 -0.72 10.63
N ARG A 40 -5.38 -0.17 11.79
CA ARG A 40 -5.44 -0.93 13.04
C ARG A 40 -6.38 -2.13 12.93
N SER A 41 -7.56 -1.94 12.35
CA SER A 41 -8.54 -3.03 12.18
C SER A 41 -7.98 -4.18 11.33
N ILE A 42 -7.22 -3.88 10.26
CA ILE A 42 -6.58 -4.90 9.42
C ILE A 42 -5.46 -5.60 10.20
N THR A 43 -4.61 -4.84 10.89
CA THR A 43 -3.53 -5.40 11.73
C THR A 43 -4.08 -6.34 12.80
N ASP A 44 -5.16 -5.95 13.47
CA ASP A 44 -5.82 -6.76 14.51
C ASP A 44 -6.38 -8.08 13.96
N ILE A 45 -6.78 -8.11 12.68
CA ILE A 45 -7.20 -9.34 11.99
C ILE A 45 -5.97 -10.20 11.69
N CYS A 46 -4.89 -9.61 11.17
CA CYS A 46 -3.65 -10.32 10.86
C CYS A 46 -3.00 -10.95 12.09
N MET A 47 -3.00 -10.26 13.25
CA MET A 47 -2.43 -10.79 14.49
C MET A 47 -3.17 -12.00 15.07
N LYS A 48 -4.44 -12.21 14.68
CA LYS A 48 -5.24 -13.37 15.11
C LYS A 48 -5.07 -14.58 14.20
N LEU A 49 -4.43 -14.40 13.04
CA LEU A 49 -4.25 -15.44 12.05
C LEU A 49 -2.91 -16.16 12.26
N PRO A 50 -2.82 -17.45 11.92
CA PRO A 50 -1.56 -18.19 12.01
C PRO A 50 -0.53 -17.64 11.02
N GLU A 51 0.74 -17.89 11.30
CA GLU A 51 1.85 -17.53 10.42
C GLU A 51 1.66 -18.13 9.01
N GLY A 52 1.79 -17.30 7.99
CA GLY A 52 1.55 -17.69 6.60
C GLY A 52 1.50 -16.48 5.67
N LYS A 53 1.37 -16.74 4.36
CA LYS A 53 1.21 -15.69 3.35
C LYS A 53 -0.29 -15.41 3.14
N TYR A 54 -0.66 -14.13 3.15
CA TYR A 54 -2.04 -13.68 2.96
C TYR A 54 -2.13 -12.60 1.89
N VAL A 55 -3.28 -12.52 1.20
CA VAL A 55 -3.55 -11.53 0.16
C VAL A 55 -4.84 -10.78 0.49
N LEU A 56 -4.73 -9.45 0.57
CA LEU A 56 -5.87 -8.56 0.75
C LEU A 56 -6.38 -8.10 -0.62
N VAL A 57 -7.61 -8.46 -0.97
CA VAL A 57 -8.21 -8.16 -2.29
C VAL A 57 -9.52 -7.41 -2.12
N LYS A 58 -9.68 -6.33 -2.88
CA LYS A 58 -10.96 -5.62 -3.03
C LYS A 58 -11.80 -6.33 -4.09
N ASP A 59 -13.03 -6.68 -3.74
CA ASP A 59 -13.98 -7.31 -4.67
C ASP A 59 -14.33 -6.34 -5.82
N PRO A 60 -14.20 -6.74 -7.08
CA PRO A 60 -14.46 -5.83 -8.21
C PRO A 60 -15.92 -5.38 -8.26
N ASN A 61 -16.86 -6.27 -7.89
CA ASN A 61 -18.29 -6.06 -8.01
C ASN A 61 -18.93 -5.55 -6.73
N LYS A 62 -18.33 -5.83 -5.57
CA LYS A 62 -18.85 -5.47 -4.24
C LYS A 62 -17.89 -4.52 -3.52
N PRO A 63 -18.40 -3.57 -2.71
CA PRO A 63 -17.55 -2.69 -1.89
C PRO A 63 -17.06 -3.44 -0.64
N VAL A 64 -16.40 -4.57 -0.83
CA VAL A 64 -15.92 -5.45 0.26
C VAL A 64 -14.46 -5.80 -0.01
N VAL A 65 -13.65 -5.79 1.05
CA VAL A 65 -12.28 -6.27 1.02
C VAL A 65 -12.24 -7.63 1.71
N ARG A 66 -11.51 -8.58 1.13
CA ARG A 66 -11.35 -9.94 1.67
C ARG A 66 -9.89 -10.29 1.82
N LEU A 67 -9.58 -11.07 2.85
CA LEU A 67 -8.27 -11.61 3.12
C LEU A 67 -8.26 -13.10 2.76
N TYR A 68 -7.34 -13.51 1.91
CA TYR A 68 -7.17 -14.89 1.46
C TYR A 68 -5.84 -15.45 1.96
N ALA A 69 -5.84 -16.64 2.53
CA ALA A 69 -4.61 -17.39 2.77
C ALA A 69 -4.13 -18.00 1.45
N VAL A 70 -2.85 -17.85 1.13
CA VAL A 70 -2.25 -18.41 -0.08
C VAL A 70 -1.09 -19.33 0.29
N PRO A 71 -0.80 -20.37 -0.52
CA PRO A 71 0.37 -21.21 -0.33
C PRO A 71 1.66 -20.39 -0.27
N LEU A 72 2.64 -20.83 0.52
CA LEU A 72 3.94 -20.16 0.67
C LEU A 72 4.67 -20.00 -0.68
N SER A 73 4.41 -20.90 -1.63
CA SER A 73 4.97 -20.90 -2.99
C SER A 73 4.34 -19.89 -3.96
N THR A 74 3.31 -19.14 -3.55
CA THR A 74 2.56 -18.24 -4.45
C THR A 74 3.39 -17.05 -4.93
N PHE A 75 4.37 -16.63 -4.14
CA PHE A 75 5.22 -15.47 -4.44
C PHE A 75 6.69 -15.83 -4.70
N THR A 76 7.05 -17.10 -4.55
CA THR A 76 8.44 -17.57 -4.71
C THR A 76 8.81 -17.87 -6.16
N ALA A 77 7.89 -17.71 -7.11
CA ALA A 77 8.17 -17.92 -8.53
C ALA A 77 9.01 -16.77 -9.15
N ASP A 78 9.14 -15.64 -8.45
CA ASP A 78 9.86 -14.45 -8.90
C ASP A 78 10.90 -13.94 -7.87
N GLU A 79 11.25 -14.74 -6.83
CA GLU A 79 12.22 -14.41 -5.77
C GLU A 79 13.71 -14.46 -6.24
N ASP A 80 14.00 -13.92 -7.43
CA ASP A 80 15.39 -13.68 -7.91
C ASP A 80 15.75 -12.18 -7.99
N GLU A 81 14.91 -11.27 -7.50
CA GLU A 81 15.25 -9.84 -7.39
C GLU A 81 14.84 -9.21 -6.04
N GLY A 82 15.77 -9.23 -5.07
CA GLY A 82 15.86 -8.18 -4.05
C GLY A 82 15.58 -8.57 -2.59
N GLU A 83 16.46 -9.38 -1.99
CA GLU A 83 16.64 -9.40 -0.53
C GLU A 83 16.99 -7.98 -0.02
N MET A 84 16.02 -7.28 0.57
CA MET A 84 16.28 -6.13 1.42
C MET A 84 16.43 -6.63 2.86
N MET A 85 17.66 -7.03 3.21
CA MET A 85 18.10 -7.27 4.58
C MET A 85 17.92 -6.01 5.43
N PHE A 86 16.86 -5.95 6.23
CA PHE A 86 16.75 -4.95 7.30
C PHE A 86 17.65 -5.41 8.45
N GLY A 87 18.80 -4.74 8.59
CA GLY A 87 19.83 -5.08 9.56
C GLY A 87 19.33 -5.05 11.00
N GLU A 88 19.59 -6.14 11.70
CA GLU A 88 19.55 -6.24 13.15
C GLU A 88 20.75 -5.48 13.73
N GLU A 89 20.52 -4.26 14.24
CA GLU A 89 21.51 -3.59 15.08
C GLU A 89 21.32 -4.03 16.53
N ALA A 90 22.19 -4.95 16.93
CA ALA A 90 22.39 -5.40 18.30
C ALA A 90 22.72 -4.21 19.21
N LEU A 91 21.81 -3.87 20.13
CA LEU A 91 22.15 -3.01 21.27
C LEU A 91 22.79 -3.90 22.34
N GLY A 92 24.12 -3.94 22.31
CA GLY A 92 24.95 -4.59 23.31
C GLY A 92 24.67 -4.03 24.71
N ASP A 93 24.43 -4.96 25.62
CA ASP A 93 24.44 -4.80 27.06
C ASP A 93 25.76 -4.10 27.49
N ALA A 94 25.64 -2.89 28.02
CA ALA A 94 26.74 -2.20 28.68
C ALA A 94 26.63 -2.48 30.18
N THR A 95 27.23 -3.59 30.59
CA THR A 95 27.60 -3.83 31.98
C THR A 95 28.93 -3.15 32.26
N GLU A 96 28.93 -2.06 33.02
CA GLU A 96 29.83 -1.78 34.15
C GLU A 96 29.27 -0.65 35.01
#